data_AF-A0A6H2NLX8-F1
#
_entry.id   AF-A0A6H2NLX8-F1
#
_cell.length_a   1.000
_cell.length_b   1.000
_cell.length_c   1.000
_cell.angle_alpha   90.00
_cell.angle_beta   90.00
_cell.angle_gamma   90.00
#
_symmetry.space_group_name_H-M   'P 1'
#
loop_
_entity.id
_entity.type
_entity.pdbx_description
1 polymer ?
#
loop_
_entity_poly.entity_id
_entity_poly.type
_entity_poly.pdbx_seq_one_letter_code
_entity_poly.pdbx_strand_id
1 'polypeptide(L)' 'MVSETLEAQFRIVALISIESLEIIEGDLPNRAQKMVIDWAQMYQKDLLAMWETQEFRKLPPLK' A
#
# COMPACT_ATOMS: atom_id res chain seq x y z
N MET A 1 -15.76 -21.51 18.21
CA MET A 1 -15.54 -20.10 17.81
C MET A 1 -14.64 -19.40 18.83
N VAL A 2 -13.33 -19.68 18.83
CA VAL A 2 -12.34 -18.85 19.55
C VAL A 2 -10.95 -18.93 18.89
N SER A 3 -10.85 -19.52 17.70
CA SER A 3 -9.56 -19.78 17.03
C SER A 3 -9.15 -18.68 16.04
N GLU A 4 -10.03 -17.77 15.68
CA GLU A 4 -9.79 -16.83 14.57
C GLU A 4 -9.20 -15.49 15.03
N THR A 5 -9.21 -15.22 16.34
CA THR A 5 -8.85 -13.89 16.89
C THR A 5 -7.40 -13.78 17.37
N LEU A 6 -6.62 -14.87 17.36
CA LEU A 6 -5.21 -14.90 17.80
C LEU A 6 -4.19 -14.85 16.64
N GLU A 7 -4.63 -15.02 15.39
CA GLU A 7 -3.78 -14.94 14.18
C GLU A 7 -3.54 -13.49 13.71
N ALA A 8 -4.32 -12.53 14.21
CA ALA A 8 -4.21 -11.11 13.82
C ALA A 8 -2.96 -10.41 14.40
N GLN A 9 -2.19 -11.10 15.25
CA GLN A 9 -1.16 -10.49 16.07
C GLN A 9 0.24 -10.78 15.54
N PHE A 10 0.54 -10.46 14.27
CA PHE A 10 1.89 -10.15 13.72
C PHE A 10 1.90 -10.03 12.16
N ARG A 11 0.93 -9.35 11.54
CA ARG A 11 0.93 -9.18 10.07
C ARG A 11 1.57 -7.85 9.68
N ILE A 12 2.76 -7.89 9.08
CA ILE A 12 3.38 -6.71 8.42
C ILE A 12 2.67 -6.49 7.07
N VAL A 13 1.52 -5.85 7.13
CA VAL A 13 0.75 -5.43 5.96
C VAL A 13 0.15 -4.07 6.26
N ALA A 14 0.11 -3.20 5.26
CA ALA A 14 -0.65 -1.96 5.35
C ALA A 14 -1.50 -1.77 4.10
N LEU A 15 -2.73 -1.31 4.31
CA LEU A 15 -3.60 -0.74 3.30
C LEU A 15 -3.32 0.77 3.24
N ILE A 16 -2.97 1.27 2.06
CA ILE A 16 -2.59 2.68 1.86
C ILE A 16 -3.54 3.30 0.84
N SER A 17 -4.06 4.49 1.15
CA SER A 17 -4.86 5.29 0.21
C SER A 17 -4.02 5.74 -0.98
N ILE A 18 -4.50 5.54 -2.21
CA ILE A 18 -3.82 6.07 -3.39
C ILE A 18 -3.93 7.62 -3.42
N GLU A 19 -5.03 8.19 -2.94
CA GLU A 19 -5.31 9.63 -2.98
C GLU A 19 -4.50 10.42 -1.94
N SER A 20 -4.49 9.96 -0.68
CA SER A 20 -3.80 10.66 0.42
C SER A 20 -2.41 10.11 0.72
N LEU A 21 -2.11 8.88 0.28
CA LEU A 21 -0.89 8.14 0.63
C LEU A 21 -0.74 7.86 2.14
N GLU A 22 -1.85 7.95 2.87
CA GLU A 22 -1.94 7.62 4.29
C GLU A 22 -2.31 6.15 4.48
N ILE A 23 -1.85 5.55 5.58
CA ILE A 23 -2.26 4.20 5.99
C ILE A 23 -3.72 4.26 6.45
N ILE A 24 -4.55 3.43 5.83
CA ILE A 24 -5.95 3.20 6.20
C ILE A 24 -6.03 2.12 7.28
N GLU A 25 -5.26 1.03 7.14
CA GLU A 25 -5.26 -0.11 8.05
C GLU A 25 -3.89 -0.80 8.07
N GLY A 26 -3.53 -1.38 9.21
CA GLY A 26 -2.30 -2.15 9.39
C GLY A 26 -1.07 -1.27 9.60
N ASP A 27 0.11 -1.87 9.50
CA ASP A 27 1.38 -1.20 9.73
C ASP A 27 2.52 -1.82 8.91
N LEU A 28 3.52 -0.99 8.65
CA LEU A 28 4.79 -1.39 8.05
C LEU A 28 5.92 -0.82 8.91
N PRO A 29 7.06 -1.52 9.02
CA PRO A 29 8.27 -0.92 9.56
C PRO A 29 8.59 0.38 8.82
N ASN A 30 9.02 1.42 9.55
CA ASN A 30 9.23 2.77 9.04
C ASN A 30 9.97 2.84 7.69
N ARG A 31 10.99 1.98 7.49
CA ARG A 31 11.74 1.91 6.23
C ARG A 31 10.88 1.40 5.07
N ALA A 32 10.11 0.35 5.28
CA ALA A 32 9.23 -0.22 4.26
C ALA A 32 8.10 0.76 3.92
N GLN A 33 7.48 1.37 4.93
CA GLN A 33 6.46 2.40 4.73
C GLN A 33 7.00 3.55 3.87
N LYS A 34 8.19 4.07 4.21
CA LYS A 34 8.83 5.14 3.44
C LYS A 34 9.06 4.74 1.98
N MET A 35 9.59 3.55 1.72
CA MET A 35 9.84 3.08 0.35
C MET A 35 8.54 2.98 -0.46
N VAL A 36 7.45 2.49 0.14
CA VAL A 36 6.16 2.37 -0.54
C VAL A 36 5.56 3.76 -0.80
N ILE A 37 5.61 4.67 0.17
CA ILE A 37 5.11 6.04 0.01
C ILE A 37 5.92 6.79 -1.04
N ASP A 38 7.25 6.73 -1.00
CA ASP A 38 8.12 7.42 -1.98
C ASP A 38 7.84 6.90 -3.41
N TRP A 39 7.62 5.59 -3.57
CA TRP A 39 7.23 5.01 -4.86
C TRP A 39 5.82 5.43 -5.29
N ALA A 40 4.85 5.39 -4.38
CA ALA A 40 3.47 5.77 -4.66
C ALA A 40 3.35 7.26 -4.98
N GLN A 41 4.15 8.13 -4.36
CA GLN A 41 4.25 9.56 -4.71
C GLN A 41 4.73 9.76 -6.15
N MET A 42 5.74 9.01 -6.59
CA MET A 42 6.28 9.10 -7.95
C MET A 42 5.24 8.75 -9.02
N TYR A 43 4.37 7.77 -8.72
CA TYR A 43 3.41 7.21 -9.66
C TYR A 43 1.94 7.45 -9.30
N GLN A 44 1.65 8.41 -8.40
CA GLN A 44 0.31 8.56 -7.82
C GLN A 44 -0.77 8.76 -8.89
N LYS A 45 -0.49 9.59 -9.89
CA LYS A 45 -1.41 9.85 -11.01
C LYS A 45 -1.62 8.60 -11.87
N ASP A 46 -0.57 7.84 -12.12
CA ASP A 46 -0.66 6.59 -12.86
C ASP A 46 -1.49 5.55 -12.09
N LEU A 47 -1.29 5.44 -10.78
CA LEU A 47 -2.05 4.55 -9.89
C LEU A 47 -3.54 4.92 -9.86
N LEU A 48 -3.88 6.21 -9.74
CA LEU A 48 -5.26 6.69 -9.81
C LEU A 48 -5.89 6.37 -11.17
N ALA A 49 -5.17 6.65 -12.27
CA ALA A 49 -5.66 6.32 -13.60
C ALA A 49 -5.90 4.81 -13.78
N MET A 50 -4.99 3.96 -13.29
CA MET A 50 -5.18 2.50 -13.32
C MET A 50 -6.38 2.06 -12.48
N TRP A 51 -6.61 2.71 -11.33
CA TRP A 51 -7.77 2.44 -10.48
C TRP A 51 -9.09 2.79 -11.19
N GLU A 52 -9.17 3.96 -11.83
CA GLU A 52 -10.38 4.42 -12.51
C GLU A 52 -10.66 3.63 -13.80
N THR A 53 -9.62 3.35 -14.59
CA THR A 53 -9.75 2.74 -15.92
C THR A 53 -9.68 1.22 -15.92
N GLN A 54 -9.12 0.63 -14.85
CA GLN A 54 -8.77 -0.80 -14.77
C GLN A 54 -7.74 -1.25 -15.84
N GLU A 55 -7.00 -0.31 -16.44
CA GLU A 55 -5.95 -0.60 -17.42
C GLU A 55 -4.57 -0.69 -16.76
N PHE A 56 -4.16 -1.90 -16.40
CA PHE A 56 -2.92 -2.12 -15.67
C PHE A 56 -1.67 -2.10 -16.56
N ARG A 57 -0.64 -1.38 -16.12
CA ARG A 57 0.70 -1.41 -16.72
C ARG A 57 1.79 -1.54 -15.66
N LYS A 58 2.94 -2.07 -16.05
CA LYS A 58 4.10 -2.18 -15.16
C LYS A 58 4.75 -0.82 -14.97
N LEU A 59 4.86 -0.38 -13.72
CA LEU A 59 5.63 0.79 -13.33
C LEU A 59 7.06 0.39 -12.95
N PRO A 60 8.07 1.25 -13.20
CA PRO A 60 9.42 1.02 -12.73
C PRO A 60 9.50 0.95 -11.18
N PRO A 61 10.46 0.20 -10.62
CA PRO A 61 10.69 0.17 -9.18
C PRO A 61 11.33 1.47 -8.68
N LEU A 62 11.28 1.71 -7.37
CA LEU A 62 12.03 2.77 -6.71
C LEU A 62 13.55 2.51 -6.87
N LYS A 63 14.32 3.55 -7.17
CA LYS A 63 15.78 3.48 -7.33
C LYS A 63 16.52 3.40 -6.01
#